data_AF-S7XVN9-F1
#
_entry.id   AF-S7XVN9-F1
#
_cell.length_a   1.000
_cell.length_b   1.000
_cell.length_c   1.000
_cell.angle_alpha   90.00
_cell.angle_beta   90.00
_cell.angle_gamma   90.00
#
_symmetry.space_group_name_H-M   'P 1'
#
loop_
_entity.id
_entity.type
_entity.pdbx_description
1 polymer ?
#
loop_
_entity_poly.entity_id
_entity_poly.type
_entity_poly.pdbx_seq_one_letter_code
_entity_poly.pdbx_strand_id
1 'polypeptide(L)'
;KYFSYPLMYFIKPGCLIKKKFSIYTSIVISVIDNNSVVIQSYDKSDNGDVISIDREVINVSKIVPIGNIDIKNKSKKEIDGILVEENRNLKNKDDVLLMNDFERFKEQLKKEVEDMVIEEMA
;
A
#
# COMPACT_ATOMS: atom_id res chain seq x y z
N LYS A 1 2.91 -25.91 20.21
CA LYS A 1 3.79 -25.17 19.26
C LYS A 1 2.97 -24.88 18.02
N TYR A 2 2.47 -23.64 17.86
CA TYR A 2 1.79 -23.24 16.63
C TYR A 2 2.85 -23.03 15.55
N PHE A 3 2.86 -23.91 14.54
CA PHE A 3 3.62 -23.68 13.32
C PHE A 3 2.88 -22.61 12.52
N SER A 4 3.31 -21.35 12.61
CA SER A 4 2.90 -20.34 11.64
C SER A 4 3.62 -20.67 10.32
N TYR A 5 2.92 -21.31 9.39
CA TYR A 5 3.41 -21.43 8.02
C TYR A 5 3.67 -20.01 7.49
N PRO A 6 4.85 -19.74 6.90
CA PRO A 6 5.06 -18.46 6.25
C PRO A 6 3.98 -18.32 5.16
N LEU A 7 3.20 -17.24 5.22
CA LEU A 7 2.26 -16.86 4.18
C LEU A 7 3.01 -16.80 2.85
N MET A 8 2.88 -17.86 2.06
CA MET A 8 3.54 -17.97 0.77
C MET A 8 2.72 -17.18 -0.24
N TYR A 9 3.13 -15.95 -0.51
CA TYR A 9 2.47 -15.11 -1.50
C TYR A 9 2.84 -15.58 -2.90
N PHE A 10 1.84 -16.06 -3.64
CA PHE A 10 1.99 -16.38 -5.06
C PHE A 10 2.01 -15.10 -5.88
N ILE A 11 3.10 -14.87 -6.62
CA ILE A 11 3.23 -13.75 -7.53
C ILE A 11 2.44 -14.07 -8.80
N LYS A 12 1.36 -13.32 -9.01
CA LYS A 12 0.43 -13.46 -10.13
C LYS A 12 -0.12 -12.09 -10.54
N PRO A 13 -0.76 -11.95 -11.71
CA PRO A 13 -1.49 -10.74 -12.05
C PRO A 13 -2.46 -10.35 -10.93
N GLY A 14 -2.43 -9.08 -10.53
CA GLY A 14 -3.19 -8.54 -9.40
C GLY A 14 -2.48 -8.60 -8.05
N CYS A 15 -1.28 -9.18 -7.96
CA CYS A 15 -0.51 -9.18 -6.72
C CYS A 15 -0.05 -7.76 -6.38
N LEU A 16 -0.39 -7.30 -5.17
CA LEU A 16 0.10 -6.06 -4.61
C LEU A 16 1.50 -6.29 -4.05
N ILE A 17 2.40 -5.38 -4.38
CA ILE A 17 3.81 -5.49 -4.05
C ILE A 17 4.37 -4.13 -3.60
N LYS A 18 5.40 -4.15 -2.77
CA LYS A 18 6.27 -3.00 -2.52
C LYS A 18 7.63 -3.25 -3.16
N LYS A 19 8.19 -2.27 -3.87
CA LYS A 19 9.59 -2.32 -4.29
C LYS A 19 10.46 -2.16 -3.04
N LYS A 20 11.58 -2.87 -2.96
CA LYS A 20 12.58 -2.61 -1.92
C LYS A 20 12.97 -1.14 -1.98
N PHE A 21 12.90 -0.45 -0.84
CA PHE A 21 13.13 1.00 -0.69
C PHE A 21 12.04 1.95 -1.23
N SER A 22 10.89 1.43 -1.70
CA SER A 22 9.74 2.27 -2.02
C SER A 22 8.71 2.21 -0.89
N ILE A 23 8.20 3.37 -0.50
CA ILE A 23 7.05 3.48 0.40
C ILE A 23 5.74 3.16 -0.31
N TYR A 24 5.72 3.29 -1.64
CA TYR A 24 4.54 3.11 -2.47
C TYR A 24 4.33 1.67 -2.89
N THR A 25 3.06 1.31 -3.00
CA THR A 25 2.60 0.03 -3.51
C THR A 25 2.50 0.08 -5.02
N SER A 26 2.90 -1.02 -5.65
CA SER A 26 2.75 -1.31 -7.07
C SER A 26 1.89 -2.56 -7.23
N ILE A 27 1.35 -2.78 -8.43
CA ILE A 27 0.56 -3.98 -8.73
C ILE A 27 1.16 -4.75 -9.90
N VAL A 28 1.21 -6.07 -9.78
CA VAL A 28 1.67 -6.96 -10.86
C VAL A 28 0.60 -7.01 -11.96
N ILE A 29 0.95 -6.64 -13.18
CA ILE A 29 0.07 -6.69 -14.36
C ILE A 29 0.22 -8.02 -15.08
N SER A 30 1.45 -8.49 -15.26
CA SER A 30 1.74 -9.77 -15.89
C SER A 30 3.05 -10.36 -15.39
N VAL A 31 3.19 -11.67 -15.53
CA VAL A 31 4.43 -12.41 -15.24
C VAL A 31 5.07 -12.76 -16.57
N ILE A 32 6.33 -12.35 -16.76
CA ILE A 32 7.08 -12.63 -17.99
C ILE A 32 7.76 -14.00 -17.86
N ASP A 33 8.48 -14.17 -16.75
CA ASP A 33 9.22 -15.38 -16.42
C ASP A 33 9.27 -15.56 -14.89
N ASN A 34 9.99 -16.57 -14.41
CA ASN A 34 10.08 -16.88 -12.97
C ASN A 34 10.77 -15.77 -12.14
N ASN A 35 11.53 -14.90 -12.78
CA ASN A 35 12.36 -13.87 -12.16
C ASN A 35 11.91 -12.45 -12.51
N SER A 36 11.04 -12.25 -13.49
CA SER A 36 10.68 -10.94 -14.05
C SER A 36 9.17 -10.79 -14.19
N VAL A 37 8.67 -9.64 -13.73
CA VAL A 37 7.25 -9.30 -13.79
C VAL A 37 7.07 -7.89 -14.35
N VAL A 38 5.96 -7.68 -15.07
CA VAL A 38 5.50 -6.34 -15.42
C VAL A 38 4.65 -5.83 -14.29
N ILE A 39 5.01 -4.68 -13.76
CA ILE A 39 4.26 -4.03 -12.69
C ILE A 39 3.77 -2.68 -13.17
N GLN A 40 2.70 -2.21 -12.57
CA GLN A 40 2.26 -0.83 -12.67
C GLN A 40 2.61 -0.15 -11.35
N SER A 41 3.54 0.78 -11.41
CA SER A 41 4.08 1.49 -10.26
C SER A 41 3.49 2.86 -10.13
N TYR A 42 3.20 3.22 -8.90
CA TYR A 42 2.75 4.53 -8.50
C TYR A 42 3.95 5.36 -8.08
N ASP A 43 4.13 6.52 -8.71
CA ASP A 43 5.16 7.47 -8.33
C ASP A 43 4.56 8.82 -7.97
N LYS A 44 5.12 9.44 -6.93
CA LYS A 44 4.66 10.72 -6.39
C LYS A 44 5.83 11.68 -6.25
N SER A 45 5.53 12.96 -6.41
CA SER A 45 6.48 14.03 -6.12
C SER A 45 6.72 14.13 -4.63
N ASP A 46 7.82 14.79 -4.27
CA ASP A 46 8.12 15.12 -2.87
C ASP A 46 7.02 15.98 -2.22
N ASN A 47 6.17 16.63 -3.03
CA ASN A 47 5.01 17.42 -2.57
C ASN A 47 3.73 16.58 -2.42
N GLY A 48 3.77 15.28 -2.71
CA GLY A 48 2.66 14.35 -2.54
C GLY A 48 1.69 14.25 -3.72
N ASP A 49 1.95 14.97 -4.81
CA ASP A 49 1.20 14.90 -6.07
C ASP A 49 1.59 13.66 -6.87
N VAL A 50 0.62 13.03 -7.55
CA VAL A 50 0.89 11.85 -8.39
C VAL A 50 1.64 12.30 -9.65
N ILE A 51 2.90 11.90 -9.79
CA ILE A 51 3.72 12.24 -10.96
C ILE A 51 3.37 11.29 -12.11
N SER A 52 3.41 9.99 -11.85
CA SER A 52 3.16 9.01 -12.91
C SER A 52 2.62 7.68 -12.38
N ILE A 53 1.89 7.01 -13.26
CA ILE A 53 1.50 5.62 -13.09
C ILE A 53 1.95 4.87 -14.33
N ASP A 54 3.19 4.42 -14.29
CA ASP A 54 3.86 3.79 -15.41
C ASP A 54 4.01 2.28 -15.23
N ARG A 55 4.16 1.61 -16.36
CA ARG A 55 4.47 0.18 -16.40
C ARG A 55 5.96 0.00 -16.57
N GLU A 56 6.54 -0.85 -15.74
CA GLU A 56 7.93 -1.22 -15.83
C GLU A 56 8.10 -2.72 -15.62
N VAL A 57 9.25 -3.24 -16.04
CA VAL A 57 9.67 -4.60 -15.76
C VAL A 57 10.58 -4.59 -14.54
N ILE A 58 10.28 -5.42 -13.55
CA ILE A 58 11.09 -5.53 -12.34
C ILE A 58 11.40 -6.98 -12.03
N ASN A 59 12.57 -7.20 -11.44
CA ASN A 59 12.97 -8.50 -10.96
C ASN A 59 12.24 -8.85 -9.65
N VAL A 60 11.75 -10.08 -9.54
CA VAL A 60 11.02 -10.62 -8.38
C VAL A 60 11.82 -10.48 -7.07
N SER A 61 13.16 -10.55 -7.13
CA SER A 61 14.01 -10.38 -5.94
C SER A 61 14.00 -8.95 -5.36
N LYS A 62 13.52 -7.97 -6.12
CA LYS A 62 13.46 -6.55 -5.71
C LYS A 62 12.10 -6.15 -5.14
N ILE A 63 11.15 -7.07 -5.04
CA ILE A 63 9.78 -6.79 -4.60
C ILE A 63 9.42 -7.62 -3.39
N VAL A 64 8.48 -7.11 -2.60
CA VAL A 64 7.88 -7.79 -1.45
C VAL A 64 6.37 -7.86 -1.69
N PRO A 65 5.77 -9.03 -1.82
CA PRO A 65 4.33 -9.17 -1.95
C PRO A 65 3.64 -8.84 -0.62
N ILE A 66 2.56 -8.07 -0.69
CA ILE A 66 1.82 -7.58 0.48
C ILE A 66 0.31 -7.88 0.42
N GLY A 67 -0.20 -8.32 -0.73
CA GLY A 67 -1.62 -8.60 -0.91
C GLY A 67 -1.95 -9.05 -2.33
N ASN A 68 -3.24 -9.23 -2.59
CA ASN A 68 -3.77 -9.59 -3.90
C ASN A 68 -5.09 -8.84 -4.15
N ILE A 69 -5.24 -8.29 -5.35
CA ILE A 69 -6.47 -7.67 -5.85
C ILE A 69 -6.84 -8.33 -7.17
N ASP A 70 -8.12 -8.56 -7.41
CA ASP A 70 -8.58 -8.99 -8.71
C ASP A 70 -8.57 -7.82 -9.71
N ILE A 71 -7.73 -7.95 -10.74
CA ILE A 71 -7.62 -7.00 -11.85
C ILE A 71 -8.19 -7.57 -13.16
N LYS A 72 -8.78 -8.77 -13.12
CA LYS A 72 -9.33 -9.40 -14.31
C LYS A 72 -10.47 -8.53 -14.86
N ASN A 73 -10.43 -8.28 -16.17
CA ASN A 73 -11.38 -7.42 -16.89
C ASN A 73 -11.34 -5.92 -16.51
N LYS A 74 -10.36 -5.47 -15.72
CA LYS A 74 -10.21 -4.05 -15.41
C LYS A 74 -9.42 -3.34 -16.51
N SER A 75 -9.90 -2.16 -16.91
CA SER A 75 -9.17 -1.25 -17.78
C SER A 75 -7.97 -0.64 -17.05
N LYS A 76 -7.02 -0.09 -17.82
CA LYS A 76 -5.86 0.61 -17.25
C LYS A 76 -6.29 1.69 -16.24
N LYS A 77 -7.29 2.50 -16.59
CA LYS A 77 -7.78 3.59 -15.72
C LYS A 77 -8.35 3.09 -14.39
N GLU A 78 -9.03 1.93 -14.41
CA GLU A 78 -9.56 1.34 -13.18
C GLU A 78 -8.44 0.80 -12.28
N ILE A 79 -7.41 0.19 -12.88
CA ILE A 79 -6.22 -0.27 -12.15
C ILE A 79 -5.46 0.92 -11.56
N ASP A 80 -5.35 2.03 -12.31
CA ASP A 80 -4.74 3.28 -11.83
C ASP A 80 -5.50 3.82 -10.61
N GLY A 81 -6.84 3.81 -10.65
CA GLY A 81 -7.69 4.22 -9.53
C GLY A 81 -7.49 3.37 -8.27
N ILE A 82 -7.44 2.04 -8.43
CA ILE A 82 -7.16 1.11 -7.33
C ILE A 82 -5.80 1.42 -6.71
N LEU A 83 -4.79 1.62 -7.56
CA LEU A 83 -3.44 1.87 -7.08
C LEU A 83 -3.33 3.20 -6.32
N VAL A 84 -4.05 4.23 -6.75
CA VAL A 84 -4.17 5.51 -6.01
C VAL A 84 -4.83 5.29 -4.64
N GLU A 85 -5.92 4.52 -4.58
CA GLU A 85 -6.66 4.27 -3.35
C GLU A 85 -5.82 3.48 -2.33
N GLU A 86 -5.18 2.40 -2.77
CA GLU A 86 -4.26 1.61 -1.94
C GLU A 86 -3.11 2.46 -1.38
N ASN A 87 -2.55 3.37 -2.18
CA ASN A 87 -1.48 4.25 -1.73
C ASN A 87 -1.98 5.39 -0.81
N ARG A 88 -3.23 5.86 -0.96
CA ARG A 88 -3.85 6.77 0.02
C ARG A 88 -4.04 6.10 1.37
N ASN A 89 -4.52 4.86 1.37
CA ASN A 89 -4.73 4.09 2.61
C ASN A 89 -3.42 3.80 3.35
N LEU A 90 -2.30 3.69 2.63
CA LEU A 90 -0.96 3.57 3.23
C LEU A 90 -0.46 4.87 3.84
N LYS A 91 -0.68 6.02 3.18
CA LYS A 91 -0.27 7.32 3.73
C LYS A 91 -0.87 7.61 5.10
N ASN A 92 -2.13 7.20 5.32
CA ASN A 92 -2.78 7.34 6.63
C ASN A 92 -2.07 6.55 7.76
N LYS A 93 -1.27 5.53 7.45
CA LYS A 93 -0.48 4.78 8.44
C LYS A 93 0.91 5.38 8.66
N ASP A 94 1.51 5.96 7.63
CA ASP A 94 2.84 6.58 7.70
C ASP A 94 2.78 8.03 8.23
N ASP A 95 1.67 8.76 8.02
CA ASP A 95 1.48 10.10 8.59
C ASP A 95 1.49 10.04 10.15
N VAL A 96 1.03 8.95 10.76
CA VAL A 96 1.14 8.70 12.22
C VAL A 96 2.60 8.60 12.70
N LEU A 97 3.49 8.11 11.82
CA LEU A 97 4.94 8.00 12.09
C LEU A 97 5.69 9.32 11.87
N LEU A 98 5.15 10.22 11.04
CA LEU A 98 5.71 11.53 10.75
C LEU A 98 5.10 12.65 11.62
N MET A 99 4.10 12.34 12.44
CA MET A 99 3.57 13.28 13.44
C MET A 99 4.68 13.77 14.34
N ASN A 100 4.85 15.10 14.37
CA ASN A 100 5.64 15.73 15.41
C ASN A 100 4.94 15.61 16.77
N ASP A 101 5.66 15.88 17.85
CA ASP A 101 5.14 15.72 19.22
C ASP A 101 3.86 16.53 19.47
N PHE A 102 3.69 17.67 18.78
CA PHE A 102 2.51 18.51 18.92
C PHE A 102 1.27 17.94 18.20
N GLU A 103 1.44 17.37 17.02
CA GLU A 103 0.36 16.67 16.30
C GLU A 103 -0.05 15.40 17.04
N ARG A 104 0.92 14.67 17.59
CA ARG A 104 0.67 13.50 18.43
C ARG A 104 -0.11 13.86 19.70
N PHE A 105 0.19 15.00 20.31
CA PHE A 105 -0.56 15.50 21.47
C PHE A 105 -2.03 15.83 21.13
N LYS A 106 -2.30 16.41 19.96
CA LYS A 106 -3.67 16.69 19.51
C LYS A 106 -4.48 15.41 19.29
N GLU A 107 -3.87 14.38 18.71
CA GLU A 107 -4.52 13.07 18.53
C GLU A 107 -4.83 12.40 19.88
N GLN A 108 -3.91 12.49 20.85
CA GLN A 108 -4.15 11.98 22.20
C GLN A 108 -5.35 12.65 22.87
N LEU A 109 -5.41 13.99 22.84
CA LEU A 109 -6.54 14.73 23.39
C LEU A 109 -7.85 14.38 22.70
N LYS A 110 -7.84 14.22 21.37
CA LYS A 110 -9.04 13.84 20.62
C LYS A 110 -9.55 12.46 21.05
N LYS A 111 -8.64 11.51 21.20
CA LYS A 111 -8.97 10.16 21.65
C LYS A 111 -9.51 10.13 23.08
N GLU A 112 -8.91 10.91 23.98
CA GLU A 112 -9.35 11.03 25.37
C GLU A 112 -10.77 11.64 25.49
N VAL A 113 -11.09 12.61 24.63
CA VAL A 113 -12.46 13.16 24.52
C VAL A 113 -13.45 12.13 23.95
N GLU A 114 -13.06 11.39 22.91
CA GLU A 114 -13.90 10.32 22.34
C GLU A 114 -14.19 9.21 23.37
N ASP A 115 -13.18 8.78 24.14
CA ASP A 115 -13.33 7.77 25.19
C ASP A 115 -14.26 8.25 26.33
N MET A 116 -14.17 9.52 26.75
CA MET A 116 -15.09 10.10 27.76
C MET A 116 -16.54 10.15 27.28
N VAL A 117 -16.78 10.54 26.02
CA VAL A 117 -18.15 10.61 25.47
C VAL A 117 -18.78 9.22 25.38
N ILE A 118 -17.99 8.18 25.09
CA ILE A 118 -18.46 6.80 25.03
C ILE A 118 -18.83 6.29 26.44
N GLU A 119 -18.05 6.63 27.47
CA GLU A 119 -18.37 6.27 28.86
C GLU A 119 -19.62 6.99 29.40
N GLU A 120 -19.89 8.23 28.99
CA GLU A 120 -21.13 8.94 29.40
C GLU A 120 -22.40 8.41 28.71
N MET A 121 -22.28 7.68 27.60
CA MET A 121 -23.42 7.09 26.86
C MET A 121 -23.68 5.60 27.18
N ALA A 122 -22.83 4.96 27.98
CA ALA A 122 -22.94 3.56 28.41
C ALA A 122 -23.62 3.44 29.79
#